data_AF-A0A086WDI3-F1
#
_entry.id   AF-A0A086WDI3-F1
#
_cell.length_a   1.000
_cell.length_b   1.000
_cell.length_c   1.000
_cell.angle_alpha   90.00
_cell.angle_beta   90.00
_cell.angle_gamma   90.00
#
_symmetry.space_group_name_H-M   'P 1'
#
loop_
_entity.id
_entity.type
_entity.pdbx_description
1 polymer ?
#
loop_
_entity_poly.entity_id
_entity_poly.type
_entity_poly.pdbx_seq_one_letter_code
_entity_poly.pdbx_strand_id
1 'polypeptide(L)'
;MSRFLARSRQAGVGLVTAIFLLVVLAGLGAAAVSLFTAQQAASNLDIEGAKAYQAARAGIEWGLYEQLRHGRCAGSSFGFPATSVLGSFRVTVGCRAIDDLKNSDGDPLKRWRISAVACNQPVDGVCGEPATNSPDYVRRKLEVEI
;
A
#
# COMPACT_ATOMS: atom_id res chain seq x y z
N MET A 1 -23.86 -53.85 -53.53
CA MET A 1 -23.50 -52.45 -53.83
C MET A 1 -22.87 -51.84 -52.58
N SER A 2 -21.55 -51.89 -52.43
CA SER A 2 -20.85 -51.38 -51.25
C SER A 2 -19.78 -50.39 -51.70
N ARG A 3 -20.01 -49.10 -51.44
CA ARG A 3 -19.01 -48.04 -51.64
C ARG A 3 -18.42 -47.71 -50.27
N PHE A 4 -17.31 -48.37 -49.94
CA PHE A 4 -16.46 -47.92 -48.83
C PHE A 4 -15.85 -46.58 -49.23
N LEU A 5 -16.25 -45.52 -48.52
CA LEU A 5 -15.64 -44.20 -48.61
C LEU A 5 -14.15 -44.32 -48.26
N ALA A 6 -13.29 -44.11 -49.25
CA ALA A 6 -11.85 -44.08 -49.06
C ALA A 6 -11.50 -42.91 -48.12
N ARG A 7 -11.13 -43.24 -46.89
CA ARG A 7 -10.65 -42.30 -45.89
C ARG A 7 -9.25 -41.86 -46.29
N SER A 8 -9.13 -40.65 -46.81
CA SER A 8 -7.84 -40.00 -47.04
C SER A 8 -7.12 -39.89 -45.70
N ARG A 9 -5.97 -40.58 -45.59
CA ARG A 9 -5.04 -40.38 -44.46
C ARG A 9 -4.33 -39.05 -44.70
N GLN A 10 -4.95 -37.95 -44.29
CA GLN A 10 -4.25 -36.67 -44.09
C GLN A 10 -3.28 -36.87 -42.93
N ALA A 11 -2.05 -37.26 -43.23
CA ALA A 11 -0.99 -37.48 -42.25
C ALA A 11 0.07 -36.37 -42.40
N GLY A 12 0.16 -35.48 -41.41
CA GLY A 12 1.29 -34.54 -41.31
C GLY A 12 0.90 -33.14 -40.83
N VAL A 13 0.22 -32.35 -41.68
CA VAL A 13 0.04 -30.90 -41.44
C VAL A 13 -0.87 -30.60 -40.24
N GLY A 14 -1.97 -31.34 -40.07
CA GLY A 14 -2.95 -31.07 -39.00
C GLY A 14 -2.42 -31.28 -37.57
N LEU A 15 -1.43 -32.17 -37.40
CA LEU A 15 -0.84 -32.43 -36.09
C LEU A 15 0.12 -31.31 -35.68
N VAL A 16 0.89 -30.78 -36.64
CA VAL A 16 1.80 -29.65 -36.40
C VAL A 16 1.00 -28.38 -36.09
N THR A 17 -0.08 -28.10 -36.84
CA THR A 17 -0.94 -26.94 -36.56
C THR A 17 -1.66 -27.04 -35.22
N ALA A 18 -2.13 -28.24 -34.84
CA ALA A 18 -2.76 -28.46 -33.54
C ALA A 18 -1.79 -28.19 -32.37
N ILE A 19 -0.55 -28.69 -32.45
CA ILE A 19 0.46 -28.44 -31.41
C ILE A 19 0.82 -26.96 -31.34
N PHE A 20 0.98 -26.30 -32.49
CA PHE A 20 1.26 -24.87 -32.53
C PHE A 20 0.16 -24.05 -31.83
N LEU A 21 -1.11 -24.33 -32.13
CA LEU A 21 -2.23 -23.67 -31.47
C LEU A 21 -2.27 -23.95 -29.97
N LEU A 22 -2.01 -25.18 -29.54
CA LEU A 22 -1.95 -25.53 -28.12
C LEU A 22 -0.87 -24.75 -27.37
N VAL A 23 0.33 -24.62 -27.94
CA VAL A 23 1.43 -23.86 -27.32
C VAL A 23 1.09 -22.38 -27.22
N VAL A 24 0.50 -21.78 -28.27
CA VAL A 24 0.07 -20.38 -28.25
C VAL A 24 -1.01 -20.16 -27.19
N LEU A 25 -2.04 -21.00 -27.15
CA LEU A 25 -3.11 -20.90 -26.15
C LEU A 25 -2.59 -21.11 -24.73
N ALA A 26 -1.66 -22.05 -24.52
CA ALA A 26 -1.01 -22.25 -23.24
C ALA A 26 -0.20 -21.02 -22.81
N GLY A 27 0.55 -20.41 -23.74
CA GLY A 27 1.28 -19.17 -23.49
C GLY A 27 0.37 -17.99 -23.12
N LEU A 28 -0.75 -17.83 -23.84
CA LEU A 28 -1.75 -16.81 -23.52
C LEU A 28 -2.42 -17.07 -22.17
N GLY A 29 -2.74 -18.34 -21.85
CA GLY A 29 -3.29 -18.72 -20.55
C GLY A 29 -2.33 -18.40 -19.40
N ALA A 30 -1.05 -18.72 -19.55
CA ALA A 30 -0.03 -18.40 -18.55
C ALA A 30 0.12 -16.88 -18.34
N ALA A 31 0.12 -16.10 -19.43
CA ALA A 31 0.17 -14.64 -19.37
C ALA A 31 -1.10 -14.03 -18.73
N ALA A 32 -2.27 -14.59 -18.99
CA ALA A 32 -3.51 -14.14 -18.36
C ALA A 32 -3.47 -14.38 -16.84
N VAL A 33 -3.05 -15.57 -16.40
CA VAL A 33 -2.92 -15.89 -14.96
C VAL A 33 -1.95 -14.95 -14.26
N SER A 34 -0.80 -14.64 -14.86
CA SER A 34 0.17 -13.71 -14.25
C SER A 34 -0.37 -12.29 -14.11
N LEU A 35 -1.19 -11.83 -15.07
CA LEU A 35 -1.88 -10.54 -14.96
C LEU A 35 -2.93 -10.55 -13.84
N PHE A 36 -3.74 -11.60 -13.74
CA PHE A 36 -4.74 -11.71 -12.68
C PHE A 36 -4.12 -11.73 -11.28
N THR A 37 -3.00 -12.45 -11.10
CA THR A 37 -2.32 -12.46 -9.80
C THR A 37 -1.73 -11.09 -9.46
N ALA A 38 -1.14 -10.39 -10.44
CA ALA A 38 -0.65 -9.03 -10.25
C ALA A 38 -1.78 -8.04 -9.91
N GLN A 39 -2.94 -8.17 -10.55
CA GLN A 39 -4.11 -7.34 -10.27
C GLN A 39 -4.64 -7.55 -8.84
N GLN A 40 -4.70 -8.81 -8.38
CA GLN A 40 -5.14 -9.10 -7.01
C GLN A 40 -4.18 -8.51 -5.97
N ALA A 41 -2.87 -8.62 -6.21
CA ALA A 41 -1.86 -8.04 -5.33
C ALA A 41 -1.98 -6.49 -5.28
N ALA A 42 -2.16 -5.85 -6.43
CA ALA A 42 -2.36 -4.40 -6.50
C ALA A 42 -3.62 -3.95 -5.73
N SER A 43 -4.74 -4.65 -5.88
CA SER A 43 -5.97 -4.34 -5.16
C SER A 43 -5.80 -4.46 -3.64
N ASN A 44 -5.06 -5.46 -3.17
CA ASN A 44 -4.77 -5.59 -1.74
C ASN A 44 -3.91 -4.43 -1.23
N LEU A 45 -2.88 -4.02 -1.99
CA LEU A 45 -2.02 -2.89 -1.65
C LEU A 45 -2.80 -1.56 -1.62
N ASP A 46 -3.78 -1.37 -2.50
CA ASP A 46 -4.64 -0.18 -2.49
C ASP A 46 -5.46 -0.09 -1.21
N ILE A 47 -6.03 -1.22 -0.76
CA ILE A 47 -6.79 -1.31 0.50
C ILE A 47 -5.87 -1.03 1.71
N GLU A 48 -4.71 -1.67 1.76
CA GLU A 48 -3.73 -1.43 2.83
C GLU A 48 -3.23 0.02 2.81
N GLY A 49 -3.10 0.62 1.62
CA GLY A 49 -2.80 2.04 1.42
C GLY A 49 -3.85 2.97 2.03
N ALA A 50 -5.13 2.64 1.86
CA ALA A 50 -6.24 3.38 2.46
C ALA A 50 -6.26 3.23 3.98
N LYS A 51 -6.02 2.03 4.52
CA LYS A 51 -5.91 1.79 5.96
C LYS A 51 -4.76 2.60 6.59
N ALA A 52 -3.58 2.58 5.96
CA ALA A 52 -2.44 3.38 6.38
C ALA A 52 -2.77 4.88 6.41
N TYR A 53 -3.51 5.37 5.41
CA TYR A 53 -3.94 6.76 5.37
C TYR A 53 -4.88 7.12 6.52
N GLN A 54 -5.88 6.29 6.79
CA GLN A 54 -6.81 6.52 7.91
C GLN A 54 -6.10 6.43 9.27
N ALA A 55 -5.16 5.49 9.41
CA ALA A 55 -4.32 5.38 10.59
C ALA A 55 -3.49 6.65 10.81
N ALA A 56 -2.81 7.15 9.77
CA ALA A 56 -2.03 8.38 9.86
C ALA A 56 -2.91 9.60 10.20
N ARG A 57 -4.13 9.66 9.65
CA ARG A 57 -5.09 10.73 9.96
C ARG A 57 -5.47 10.72 11.43
N ALA A 58 -5.77 9.56 12.00
CA ALA A 58 -6.03 9.44 13.44
C ALA A 58 -4.83 9.92 14.27
N GLY A 59 -3.60 9.67 13.81
CA GLY A 59 -2.38 10.22 14.42
C GLY A 59 -2.30 11.74 14.40
N ILE A 60 -2.65 12.37 13.28
CA ILE A 60 -2.73 13.83 13.18
C ILE A 60 -3.80 14.39 14.12
N GLU A 61 -4.99 13.78 14.14
CA GLU A 61 -6.09 14.21 15.02
C GLU A 61 -5.71 14.10 16.49
N TRP A 62 -5.00 13.03 16.87
CA TRP A 62 -4.42 12.87 18.21
C TRP A 62 -3.37 13.96 18.54
N GLY A 63 -2.43 14.22 17.62
CA GLY A 63 -1.39 15.23 17.84
C GLY A 63 -1.97 16.65 17.93
N LEU A 64 -2.96 16.95 17.10
CA LEU A 64 -3.70 18.21 17.13
C LEU A 64 -4.47 18.35 18.45
N TYR A 65 -5.12 17.27 18.92
CA TYR A 65 -5.79 17.24 20.21
C TYR A 65 -4.83 17.56 21.36
N GLU A 66 -3.65 16.93 21.39
CA GLU A 66 -2.64 17.18 22.43
C GLU A 66 -2.20 18.66 22.40
N GLN A 67 -1.97 19.22 21.22
CA GLN A 67 -1.59 20.63 21.07
C GLN A 67 -2.69 21.59 21.51
N LEU A 68 -3.94 21.33 21.13
CA LEU A 68 -5.08 22.20 21.45
C LEU A 68 -5.49 22.10 22.93
N ARG A 69 -5.39 20.93 23.55
CA ARG A 69 -5.84 20.71 24.94
C ARG A 69 -4.74 20.92 25.97
N HIS A 70 -3.52 20.54 25.66
CA HIS A 70 -2.40 20.56 26.60
C HIS A 70 -1.34 21.62 26.22
N GLY A 71 -1.50 22.33 25.10
CA GLY A 71 -0.57 23.38 24.65
C GLY A 71 0.80 22.85 24.22
N ARG A 72 0.92 21.53 24.07
CA ARG A 72 2.14 20.82 23.72
C ARG A 72 1.80 19.69 22.76
N CYS A 73 2.77 19.27 21.95
CA CYS A 73 2.65 18.10 21.11
C CYS A 73 3.91 17.26 21.36
N ALA A 74 3.76 16.14 22.06
CA ALA A 74 4.86 15.24 22.34
C ALA A 74 4.87 14.12 21.28
N GLY A 75 6.06 13.80 20.76
CA GLY A 75 6.21 12.66 19.87
C GLY A 75 5.76 11.38 20.57
N SER A 76 4.97 10.56 19.89
CA SER A 76 4.38 9.34 20.45
C SER A 76 4.23 8.28 19.38
N SER A 77 4.25 7.01 19.78
CA SER A 77 3.89 5.92 18.89
C SER A 77 2.96 4.94 19.56
N PHE A 78 1.89 4.58 18.86
CA PHE A 78 0.83 3.72 19.36
C PHE A 78 0.24 2.87 18.24
N GLY A 79 -0.35 1.74 18.64
CA GLY A 79 -1.09 0.85 17.74
C GLY A 79 -2.60 0.99 17.96
N PHE A 80 -3.37 0.38 17.07
CA PHE A 80 -4.82 0.28 17.21
C PHE A 80 -5.21 -1.02 17.93
N PRO A 81 -6.44 -1.14 18.43
CA PRO A 81 -6.94 -2.41 18.94
C PRO A 81 -6.79 -3.53 17.91
N ALA A 82 -6.29 -4.68 18.33
CA ALA A 82 -6.02 -5.82 17.45
C ALA A 82 -7.28 -6.35 16.74
N THR A 83 -8.47 -6.11 17.31
CA THR A 83 -9.77 -6.47 16.73
C THR A 83 -10.28 -5.48 15.67
N SER A 84 -9.62 -4.33 15.51
CA SER A 84 -10.00 -3.32 14.52
C SER A 84 -9.40 -3.62 13.14
N VAL A 85 -9.97 -3.00 12.12
CA VAL A 85 -9.44 -3.07 10.73
C VAL A 85 -8.02 -2.50 10.61
N LEU A 86 -7.58 -1.68 11.58
CA LEU A 86 -6.25 -1.09 11.66
C LEU A 86 -5.33 -1.83 12.64
N GLY A 87 -5.72 -2.99 13.16
CA GLY A 87 -4.97 -3.69 14.21
C GLY A 87 -3.53 -4.09 13.84
N SER A 88 -3.24 -4.26 12.55
CA SER A 88 -1.90 -4.50 12.02
C SER A 88 -1.07 -3.21 11.82
N PHE A 89 -1.70 -2.04 11.96
CA PHE A 89 -1.05 -0.76 11.77
C PHE A 89 -0.57 -0.16 13.08
N ARG A 90 0.56 0.52 12.96
CA ARG A 90 1.07 1.39 14.00
C ARG A 90 1.19 2.80 13.46
N VAL A 91 1.12 3.79 14.35
CA VAL A 91 1.32 5.20 14.03
C VAL A 91 2.45 5.74 14.88
N THR A 92 3.30 6.56 14.28
CA THR A 92 4.31 7.37 14.94
C THR A 92 4.03 8.83 14.63
N VAL A 93 3.64 9.57 15.66
CA VAL A 93 3.39 11.00 15.61
C VAL A 93 4.66 11.72 16.02
N GLY A 94 5.12 12.63 15.18
CA GLY A 94 6.25 13.52 15.44
C GLY A 94 5.77 14.96 15.46
N CYS A 95 6.16 15.70 16.50
CA CYS A 95 5.80 17.10 16.66
C CYS A 95 7.07 17.95 16.72
N ARG A 96 7.08 19.06 15.99
CA ARG A 96 8.21 20.00 15.98
C ARG A 96 7.69 21.43 15.93
N ALA A 97 8.20 22.29 16.82
CA ALA A 97 8.01 23.73 16.68
C ALA A 97 8.81 24.22 15.48
N ILE A 98 8.21 25.07 14.66
CA ILE A 98 8.92 25.77 13.60
C ILE A 98 9.42 27.07 14.22
N ASP A 99 10.70 27.08 14.55
CA ASP A 99 11.39 28.25 15.07
C ASP A 99 11.75 29.20 13.91
N ASP A 100 11.80 30.50 14.19
CA ASP A 100 12.15 31.58 13.24
C ASP A 100 11.08 32.02 12.22
N LEU A 101 9.80 31.71 12.47
CA LEU A 101 8.73 32.37 11.73
C LEU A 101 8.48 33.76 12.30
N LYS A 102 8.39 34.75 11.42
CA LYS A 102 8.05 36.13 11.76
C LYS A 102 6.94 36.62 10.85
N ASN A 103 6.05 37.47 11.39
CA ASN A 103 5.10 38.22 10.57
C ASN A 103 5.82 39.28 9.72
N SER A 104 5.08 39.91 8.80
CA SER A 104 5.57 41.06 8.03
C SER A 104 6.11 42.21 8.91
N ASP A 105 5.62 42.29 10.15
CA ASP A 105 6.02 43.28 11.15
C ASP A 105 7.25 42.86 11.99
N GLY A 106 7.79 41.66 11.77
CA GLY A 106 8.94 41.13 12.50
C GLY A 106 8.61 40.39 13.81
N ASP A 107 7.35 40.35 14.22
CA ASP A 107 6.89 39.66 15.42
C ASP A 107 7.03 38.13 15.30
N PRO A 108 7.49 37.43 16.36
CA PRO A 108 7.65 35.98 16.32
C PRO A 108 6.31 35.26 16.24
N LEU A 109 6.19 34.35 15.26
CA LEU A 109 5.08 33.43 15.10
C LEU A 109 5.42 32.05 15.66
N LYS A 110 4.53 31.51 16.48
CA LYS A 110 4.66 30.15 17.01
C LYS A 110 3.83 29.18 16.17
N ARG A 111 4.48 28.50 15.22
CA ARG A 111 3.86 27.45 14.40
C ARG A 111 4.36 26.08 14.82
N TRP A 112 3.49 25.08 14.75
CA TRP A 112 3.82 23.68 14.99
C TRP A 112 3.62 22.86 13.73
N ARG A 113 4.59 22.00 13.44
CA ARG A 113 4.49 20.95 12.45
C ARG A 113 4.21 19.64 13.15
N ILE A 114 3.06 19.06 12.83
CA ILE A 114 2.62 17.76 13.32
C ILE A 114 2.69 16.80 12.15
N SER A 115 3.46 15.74 12.32
CA SER A 115 3.61 14.66 11.35
C SER A 115 3.08 13.37 11.94
N ALA A 116 2.41 12.56 11.14
CA ALA A 116 1.99 11.22 11.53
C ALA A 116 2.36 10.23 10.43
N VAL A 117 3.13 9.22 10.80
CA VAL A 117 3.56 8.15 9.92
C VAL A 117 2.86 6.87 10.36
N ALA A 118 2.09 6.27 9.48
CA ALA A 118 1.46 4.96 9.70
C ALA A 118 2.08 3.89 8.81
N CYS A 119 2.26 2.70 9.36
CA CYS A 119 2.88 1.56 8.69
C CYS A 119 2.36 0.22 9.23
N ASN A 120 2.43 -0.82 8.41
CA ASN A 120 2.03 -2.19 8.77
C ASN A 120 3.20 -3.07 9.27
N GLN A 121 4.44 -2.60 9.14
CA GLN A 121 5.63 -3.30 9.63
C GLN A 121 6.52 -2.32 10.44
N PRO A 122 6.15 -2.00 11.69
CA PRO A 122 6.96 -1.13 12.54
C PRO A 122 8.25 -1.85 12.99
N VAL A 123 9.33 -1.09 13.12
CA VAL A 123 10.60 -1.55 13.70
C VAL A 123 10.70 -0.96 15.10
N ASP A 124 10.95 -1.79 16.11
CA ASP A 124 11.02 -1.36 17.53
C ASP A 124 9.81 -0.54 18.01
N GLY A 125 8.63 -0.84 17.45
CA GLY A 125 7.41 -0.10 17.81
C GLY A 125 7.40 1.34 17.29
N VAL A 126 8.08 1.64 16.19
CA VAL A 126 7.95 2.91 15.45
C VAL A 126 7.84 2.67 13.95
N CYS A 127 7.11 3.56 13.29
CA CYS A 127 7.01 3.60 11.85
C CYS A 127 8.17 4.39 11.25
N GLY A 128 9.26 3.67 10.99
CA GLY A 128 10.44 4.15 10.29
C GLY A 128 10.57 3.56 8.89
N GLU A 129 11.81 3.44 8.41
CA GLU A 129 12.12 2.60 7.27
C GLU A 129 11.91 1.12 7.61
N PRO A 130 11.44 0.29 6.67
CA PRO A 130 11.22 -1.13 6.95
C PRO A 130 12.54 -1.87 7.17
N ALA A 131 12.54 -2.85 8.09
CA ALA A 131 13.71 -3.71 8.32
C ALA A 131 13.95 -4.73 7.19
N THR A 132 12.94 -4.99 6.37
CA THR A 132 12.99 -5.96 5.26
C THR A 132 12.27 -5.41 4.02
N ASN A 133 12.73 -5.84 2.84
CA ASN A 133 12.07 -5.51 1.57
C ASN A 133 10.86 -6.43 1.37
N SER A 134 9.76 -6.13 2.07
CA SER A 134 8.50 -6.85 1.94
C SER A 134 7.65 -6.25 0.80
N PRO A 135 7.15 -7.05 -0.16
CA PRO A 135 6.28 -6.55 -1.22
C PRO A 135 4.94 -6.03 -0.68
N ASP A 136 4.54 -6.46 0.52
CA ASP A 136 3.31 -6.02 1.20
C ASP A 136 3.53 -4.82 2.13
N TYR A 137 4.73 -4.23 2.16
CA TYR A 137 5.00 -3.07 3.02
C TYR A 137 4.25 -1.83 2.53
N VAL A 138 3.49 -1.22 3.43
CA VAL A 138 2.77 0.02 3.14
C VAL A 138 3.04 1.05 4.22
N ARG A 139 3.36 2.27 3.78
CA ARG A 139 3.59 3.43 4.64
C ARG A 139 2.87 4.65 4.09
N ARG A 140 2.24 5.42 4.98
CA ARG A 140 1.69 6.75 4.67
C ARG A 140 2.18 7.76 5.70
N LYS A 141 2.65 8.91 5.22
CA LYS A 141 3.01 10.07 6.03
C LYS A 141 2.03 11.19 5.75
N LEU A 142 1.41 11.72 6.79
CA LEU A 142 0.64 12.95 6.76
C LEU A 142 1.36 14.01 7.58
N GLU A 143 1.22 15.26 7.18
CA GLU A 143 1.85 16.39 7.83
C GLU A 143 0.90 17.58 7.78
N VAL A 144 0.77 18.28 8.90
CA VAL A 144 -0.05 19.46 9.05
C VAL A 144 0.75 20.50 9.84
N GLU A 145 0.57 21.76 9.46
CA GLU A 145 1.13 22.88 10.20
C GLU A 145 0.01 23.76 10.74
N ILE A 146 0.14 24.16 12.00
CA ILE A 146 -0.80 25.05 12.70
C ILE A 146 -0.09 26.20 13.39
#